data_AF-A0A183HGN4-F1
#
_entry.id   AF-A0A183HGN4-F1
#
_cell.length_a   1.000
_cell.length_b   1.000
_cell.length_c   1.000
_cell.angle_alpha   90.00
_cell.angle_beta   90.00
_cell.angle_gamma   90.00
#
_symmetry.space_group_name_H-M   'P 1'
#
loop_
_entity.id
_entity.type
_entity.pdbx_description
1 polymer ?
#
loop_
_entity_poly.entity_id
_entity_poly.type
_entity_poly.pdbx_seq_one_letter_code
_entity_poly.pdbx_strand_id
1 'polypeptide(L)'
;MMTLGHKVYLYSFDYFNPKSFGLLSYILPFKGSTHCTDLNYVLGLNTFLSPFKYNKSDECMKIVASKLWTNFAKFGNPYGADNTSNCECFKWLPVMSTPSCYLSIDTDIPRMKKGYYYHQREFWRNLLKC
;
A
#
# COMPACT_ATOMS: atom_id res chain seq x y z
N MET A 1 -20.22 -0.99 -2.07
CA MET A 1 -19.29 0.16 -2.25
C MET A 1 -19.11 0.50 -3.73
N MET A 2 -18.53 -0.36 -4.58
CA MET A 2 -18.56 -0.12 -6.05
C MET A 2 -19.99 -0.14 -6.62
N THR A 3 -20.84 -1.01 -6.07
CA THR A 3 -22.28 -1.14 -6.41
C THR A 3 -23.11 0.12 -6.13
N LEU A 4 -22.55 1.09 -5.40
CA LEU A 4 -23.20 2.36 -5.07
C LEU A 4 -22.64 3.52 -5.93
N GLY A 5 -21.85 3.23 -6.96
CA GLY A 5 -21.28 4.23 -7.88
C GLY A 5 -20.01 4.93 -7.40
N HIS A 6 -19.47 4.57 -6.23
CA HIS A 6 -18.23 5.17 -5.72
C HIS A 6 -16.98 4.58 -6.38
N LYS A 7 -16.00 5.44 -6.66
CA LYS A 7 -14.66 5.02 -7.07
C LYS A 7 -13.91 4.46 -5.86
N VAL A 8 -13.51 3.20 -5.94
CA VAL A 8 -12.75 2.51 -4.90
C VAL A 8 -11.34 2.26 -5.40
N TYR A 9 -10.33 2.55 -4.59
CA TYR A 9 -8.93 2.29 -4.89
C TYR A 9 -8.39 1.27 -3.89
N LEU A 10 -7.76 0.21 -4.39
CA LEU A 10 -7.23 -0.88 -3.58
C LEU A 10 -5.70 -0.90 -3.67
N TYR A 11 -5.01 -1.12 -2.55
CA TYR A 11 -3.57 -1.31 -2.50
C TYR A 11 -3.18 -2.52 -1.65
N SER A 12 -1.96 -3.03 -1.87
CA SER A 12 -1.21 -3.89 -0.96
C SER A 12 0.11 -3.19 -0.63
N PHE A 13 0.44 -3.08 0.65
CA PHE A 13 1.66 -2.44 1.11
C PHE A 13 2.64 -3.50 1.60
N ASP A 14 3.62 -3.81 0.76
CA ASP A 14 4.58 -4.90 0.98
C ASP A 14 5.99 -4.37 1.25
N TYR A 15 6.24 -3.07 1.03
CA TYR A 15 7.50 -2.42 1.34
C TYR A 15 7.78 -2.44 2.84
N PHE A 16 9.00 -2.79 3.22
CA PHE A 16 9.46 -2.69 4.60
C PHE A 16 10.98 -2.53 4.64
N ASN A 17 11.47 -1.79 5.63
CA ASN A 17 12.88 -1.79 5.99
C ASN A 17 13.10 -2.75 7.17
N PRO A 18 13.93 -3.81 7.04
CA PRO A 18 14.20 -4.75 8.13
C PRO A 18 14.71 -4.09 9.42
N LYS A 19 15.33 -2.90 9.32
CA LYS A 19 15.82 -2.15 10.49
C LYS A 19 14.70 -1.53 11.31
N SER A 20 13.48 -1.39 10.76
CA SER A 20 12.32 -0.85 11.49
C SER A 20 11.88 -1.74 12.66
N PHE A 21 12.22 -3.03 12.60
CA PHE A 21 11.91 -3.98 13.66
C PHE A 21 12.78 -3.82 14.91
N GLY A 22 13.95 -3.16 14.84
CA GLY A 22 14.83 -3.00 15.99
C GLY A 22 15.07 -4.32 16.73
N LEU A 23 14.79 -4.35 18.03
CA LEU A 23 14.93 -5.54 18.88
C LEU A 23 13.94 -6.67 18.55
N LEU A 24 12.75 -6.35 18.01
CA LEU A 24 11.79 -7.37 17.56
C LEU A 24 12.37 -8.26 16.46
N SER A 25 13.38 -7.78 15.73
CA SER A 25 14.03 -8.57 14.67
C SER A 25 14.75 -9.83 15.18
N TYR A 26 15.05 -9.91 16.49
CA TYR A 26 15.61 -11.10 17.13
C TYR A 26 14.55 -12.08 17.65
N ILE A 27 13.31 -11.63 17.80
CA ILE A 27 12.21 -12.41 18.40
C ILE A 27 11.30 -12.96 17.31
N LEU A 28 11.12 -12.22 16.22
CA LEU A 28 10.19 -12.59 15.17
C LEU A 28 10.78 -13.66 14.24
N PRO A 29 9.98 -14.69 13.88
CA PRO A 29 10.44 -15.77 13.01
C PRO A 29 10.54 -15.37 11.54
N PHE A 30 10.20 -14.14 11.19
CA PHE A 30 10.25 -13.62 9.82
C PHE A 30 10.56 -12.13 9.80
N LYS A 31 11.01 -11.66 8.63
CA LYS A 31 11.23 -10.24 8.34
C LYS A 31 10.40 -9.90 7.10
N GLY A 32 9.39 -9.07 7.27
CA GLY A 32 8.45 -8.70 6.21
C GLY A 32 7.63 -7.47 6.59
N SER A 33 6.83 -6.97 5.65
CA SER A 33 5.75 -6.03 5.97
C SER A 33 4.78 -6.69 6.93
N THR A 34 4.41 -6.00 8.00
CA THR A 34 3.49 -6.49 9.04
C THR A 34 2.35 -5.50 9.22
N HIS A 35 1.40 -5.83 10.10
CA HIS A 35 0.33 -4.90 10.41
C HIS A 35 0.90 -3.53 10.86
N CYS A 36 0.31 -2.44 10.34
CA CYS A 36 0.65 -1.05 10.64
C CYS A 36 2.05 -0.57 10.20
N THR A 37 2.82 -1.33 9.41
CA THR A 37 4.15 -0.85 8.94
C THR A 37 4.07 0.23 7.88
N ASP A 38 2.96 0.32 7.16
CA ASP A 38 2.62 1.38 6.20
C ASP A 38 2.55 2.76 6.86
N LEU A 39 2.11 2.83 8.12
CA LEU A 39 2.00 4.08 8.87
C LEU A 39 3.35 4.79 9.06
N ASN A 40 4.46 4.06 9.06
CA ASN A 40 5.80 4.66 9.10
C ASN A 40 6.05 5.55 7.87
N TYR A 41 5.49 5.18 6.73
CA TYR A 41 5.70 5.86 5.46
C TYR A 41 4.61 6.87 5.14
N VAL A 42 3.36 6.56 5.51
CA VAL A 42 2.20 7.44 5.27
C VAL A 42 2.17 8.62 6.24
N LEU A 43 2.46 8.37 7.52
CA LEU A 43 2.33 9.35 8.60
C LEU A 43 3.68 9.73 9.23
N GLY A 44 4.78 9.11 8.81
CA GLY A 44 6.11 9.35 9.40
C GLY A 44 6.25 8.81 10.82
N LEU A 45 5.42 7.83 11.22
CA LEU A 45 5.44 7.24 12.56
C LEU A 45 6.61 6.27 12.75
N ASN A 46 6.81 5.82 13.99
CA ASN A 46 7.68 4.70 14.33
C ASN A 46 6.82 3.63 15.04
N THR A 47 6.13 2.78 14.27
CA THR A 47 5.11 1.83 14.75
C THR A 47 5.63 0.89 15.85
N PHE A 48 6.93 0.58 15.86
CA PHE A 48 7.54 -0.35 16.83
C PHE A 48 8.29 0.34 17.98
N LEU A 49 8.09 1.64 18.21
CA LEU A 49 8.73 2.43 19.28
C LEU A 49 10.28 2.42 19.28
N SER A 50 10.89 1.76 18.30
CA SER A 50 12.31 1.80 18.01
C SER A 50 12.54 2.83 16.91
N PRO A 51 13.19 3.96 17.18
CA PRO A 51 13.59 4.86 16.10
C PRO A 51 14.52 4.08 15.17
N PHE A 52 14.18 4.04 13.89
CA PHE A 52 15.06 3.47 12.87
C PHE A 52 15.45 4.55 11.88
N LYS A 53 16.68 4.44 11.38
CA LYS A 53 17.17 5.39 10.39
C LYS A 53 16.60 5.03 9.03
N TYR A 54 15.76 5.91 8.50
CA TYR A 54 15.32 5.87 7.12
C TYR A 54 16.53 5.89 6.18
N ASN A 55 16.58 4.93 5.26
CA ASN A 55 17.53 4.91 4.17
C ASN A 55 16.98 5.72 2.97
N LYS A 56 17.73 5.80 1.89
CA LYS A 56 17.33 6.57 0.70
C LYS A 56 16.02 6.06 0.07
N SER A 57 15.80 4.75 0.04
CA SER A 57 14.56 4.16 -0.47
C SER A 57 13.38 4.41 0.47
N ASP A 58 13.59 4.42 1.79
CA ASP A 58 12.53 4.77 2.73
C ASP A 58 12.05 6.22 2.54
N GLU A 59 12.98 7.14 2.33
CA GLU A 59 12.64 8.54 2.03
C GLU A 59 11.88 8.66 0.71
N CYS A 60 12.26 7.88 -0.31
CA CYS A 60 11.50 7.78 -1.55
C CYS A 60 10.08 7.24 -1.29
N MET A 61 9.95 6.18 -0.49
CA MET A 61 8.67 5.59 -0.13
C MET A 61 7.77 6.56 0.65
N LYS A 62 8.34 7.35 1.58
CA LYS A 62 7.62 8.43 2.28
C LYS A 62 7.05 9.45 1.30
N ILE A 63 7.84 9.87 0.30
CA ILE A 63 7.39 10.83 -0.73
C ILE A 63 6.26 10.22 -1.56
N VAL A 64 6.42 8.96 -1.99
CA VAL A 64 5.40 8.22 -2.76
C VAL A 64 4.10 8.10 -1.96
N ALA A 65 4.17 7.57 -0.74
CA ALA A 65 3.01 7.40 0.13
C ALA A 65 2.32 8.74 0.43
N SER A 66 3.07 9.77 0.81
CA SER A 66 2.53 11.11 1.08
C SER A 66 1.81 11.67 -0.15
N LYS A 67 2.38 11.52 -1.35
CA LYS A 67 1.76 12.01 -2.59
C LYS A 67 0.45 11.29 -2.89
N LEU A 68 0.43 9.96 -2.80
CA LEU A 68 -0.76 9.16 -3.08
C LEU A 68 -1.92 9.49 -2.11
N TRP A 69 -1.63 9.56 -0.81
CA TRP A 69 -2.65 9.86 0.20
C TRP A 69 -3.15 11.30 0.13
N THR A 70 -2.24 12.27 -0.02
CA THR A 70 -2.62 13.69 -0.10
C THR A 70 -3.38 14.00 -1.39
N ASN A 71 -3.03 13.38 -2.52
CA ASN A 71 -3.80 13.51 -3.76
C ASN A 71 -5.20 12.92 -3.63
N PHE A 72 -5.33 11.75 -2.99
CA PHE A 72 -6.65 11.17 -2.75
C PHE A 72 -7.50 12.09 -1.86
N ALA A 73 -6.93 12.65 -0.78
CA ALA A 73 -7.62 13.58 0.10
C ALA A 73 -8.05 14.88 -0.63
N LYS A 74 -7.22 15.41 -1.53
CA LYS A 74 -7.50 16.65 -2.28
C LYS A 74 -8.49 16.45 -3.43
N PHE A 75 -8.42 15.33 -4.15
CA PHE A 75 -9.05 15.19 -5.47
C PHE A 75 -9.96 13.96 -5.60
N GLY A 76 -10.01 13.08 -4.59
CA GLY A 76 -10.68 11.77 -4.70
C GLY A 76 -10.02 10.83 -5.72
N ASN A 77 -8.80 11.16 -6.18
CA ASN A 77 -7.99 10.39 -7.10
C ASN A 77 -6.52 10.42 -6.61
N PRO A 78 -5.93 9.27 -6.24
CA PRO A 78 -4.56 9.22 -5.73
C PRO A 78 -3.50 9.65 -6.76
N TYR A 79 -3.83 9.67 -8.06
CA TYR A 79 -2.91 10.18 -9.10
C TYR A 79 -2.84 11.72 -9.17
N GLY A 80 -3.82 12.44 -8.61
CA GLY A 80 -3.92 13.90 -8.70
C GLY A 80 -5.06 14.41 -9.60
N ALA A 81 -5.27 15.72 -9.61
CA ALA A 81 -6.23 16.42 -10.48
C ALA A 81 -5.81 16.41 -11.96
N ASP A 82 -4.52 16.66 -12.19
CA ASP A 82 -3.95 16.68 -13.53
C ASP A 82 -3.12 15.42 -13.73
N ASN A 83 -3.18 14.82 -14.93
CA ASN A 83 -2.32 13.69 -15.29
C ASN A 83 -0.82 14.08 -15.40
N THR A 84 -0.42 15.25 -14.88
CA THR A 84 0.87 15.95 -15.03
C THR A 84 1.83 15.73 -13.85
N SER A 85 1.59 14.70 -13.04
CA SER A 85 2.54 14.30 -12.02
C SER A 85 3.79 13.72 -12.70
N ASN A 86 4.89 14.49 -12.76
CA ASN A 86 6.22 14.12 -13.30
C ASN A 86 6.87 12.86 -12.69
N CYS A 87 6.17 12.12 -11.83
CA CYS A 87 6.51 10.73 -11.53
C CYS A 87 5.79 9.85 -12.56
N GLU A 88 6.35 9.73 -13.76
CA GLU A 88 5.80 8.97 -14.90
C GLU A 88 5.69 7.44 -14.67
N CYS A 89 6.02 6.95 -13.47
CA CYS A 89 6.29 5.53 -13.29
C CYS A 89 5.03 4.64 -13.13
N PHE A 90 3.86 5.17 -12.72
CA PHE A 90 2.62 4.37 -12.69
C PHE A 90 1.33 5.21 -12.49
N LYS A 91 0.19 4.67 -12.95
CA LYS A 91 -1.16 5.22 -12.72
C LYS A 91 -1.97 4.28 -11.82
N TRP A 92 -2.48 4.78 -10.69
CA TRP A 92 -3.35 4.01 -9.79
C TRP A 92 -4.80 4.05 -10.27
N LEU A 93 -5.25 2.95 -10.87
CA LEU A 93 -6.59 2.82 -11.41
C LEU A 93 -7.60 2.39 -10.33
N PRO A 94 -8.85 2.87 -10.38
CA PRO A 94 -9.90 2.38 -9.50
C PRO A 94 -10.23 0.91 -9.81
N VAL A 95 -10.85 0.23 -8.86
CA VAL A 95 -11.37 -1.12 -9.06
C VAL A 95 -12.57 -1.04 -9.99
N MET A 96 -12.46 -1.68 -11.17
CA MET A 96 -13.51 -1.66 -12.20
C MET A 96 -14.16 -3.03 -12.43
N SER A 97 -13.48 -4.13 -12.12
CA SER A 97 -13.95 -5.48 -12.42
C SER A 97 -13.43 -6.50 -11.41
N THR A 98 -13.93 -7.74 -11.51
CA THR A 98 -13.40 -8.91 -10.79
C THR A 98 -12.66 -9.81 -11.79
N PRO A 99 -11.45 -10.32 -11.47
CA PRO A 99 -10.66 -10.07 -10.27
C PRO A 99 -10.16 -8.62 -10.17
N SER A 100 -10.27 -8.04 -8.97
CA SER A 100 -9.96 -6.63 -8.72
C SER A 100 -8.50 -6.30 -9.01
N CYS A 101 -8.28 -5.20 -9.73
CA CYS A 101 -6.97 -4.55 -9.82
C CYS A 101 -6.63 -3.89 -8.46
N TYR A 102 -5.35 -3.88 -8.11
CA TYR A 102 -4.85 -3.19 -6.93
C TYR A 102 -3.45 -2.63 -7.20
N LEU A 103 -3.06 -1.63 -6.43
CA LEU A 103 -1.71 -1.08 -6.46
C LEU A 103 -0.81 -1.86 -5.49
N SER A 104 0.25 -2.47 -6.01
CA SER A 104 1.30 -3.08 -5.20
C SER A 104 2.34 -2.03 -4.87
N ILE A 105 2.54 -1.76 -3.57
CA ILE A 105 3.53 -0.83 -3.04
C ILE A 105 4.62 -1.68 -2.37
N ASP A 106 5.52 -2.23 -3.19
CA ASP A 106 6.60 -3.13 -2.77
C ASP A 106 8.00 -2.52 -2.92
N THR A 107 8.13 -1.52 -3.78
CA THR A 107 9.37 -0.90 -4.22
C THR A 107 9.15 0.59 -4.46
N ASP A 108 10.23 1.33 -4.69
CA ASP A 108 10.21 2.78 -4.98
C ASP A 108 9.28 3.14 -6.18
N ILE A 109 8.94 2.15 -7.03
CA ILE A 109 7.97 2.27 -8.12
C ILE A 109 6.80 1.31 -7.89
N PRO A 110 5.68 1.79 -7.33
CA PRO A 110 4.44 1.02 -7.23
C PRO A 110 3.93 0.54 -8.59
N ARG A 111 3.27 -0.63 -8.62
CA ARG A 111 2.78 -1.26 -9.86
C ARG A 111 1.35 -1.76 -9.72
N MET A 112 0.56 -1.62 -10.78
CA MET A 112 -0.77 -2.21 -10.84
C MET A 112 -0.66 -3.73 -11.02
N LYS A 113 -1.32 -4.49 -10.14
CA LYS A 113 -1.46 -5.95 -10.21
C LYS A 113 -2.95 -6.33 -10.21
N LYS A 114 -3.27 -7.59 -10.55
CA LYS A 114 -4.63 -8.13 -10.56
C LYS A 114 -4.74 -9.29 -9.58
N GLY A 115 -5.91 -9.44 -8.98
CA GLY A 115 -6.26 -10.68 -8.26
C GLY A 115 -5.56 -10.85 -6.92
N TYR A 116 -5.51 -9.79 -6.09
CA TYR A 116 -5.00 -9.89 -4.71
C TYR A 116 -5.66 -11.05 -3.96
N TYR A 117 -4.86 -12.05 -3.56
CA TYR A 117 -5.28 -13.30 -2.91
C TYR A 117 -6.63 -13.84 -3.39
N TYR A 118 -6.87 -13.83 -4.70
CA TYR A 118 -8.20 -14.10 -5.26
C TYR A 118 -8.73 -15.47 -4.81
N HIS A 119 -7.95 -16.54 -5.00
CA HIS A 119 -8.36 -17.89 -4.63
C HIS A 119 -8.62 -18.07 -3.13
N GLN A 120 -7.79 -17.48 -2.27
CA GLN A 120 -7.98 -17.54 -0.82
C GLN A 120 -9.24 -16.78 -0.40
N ARG A 121 -9.48 -15.59 -0.96
CA ARG A 121 -10.70 -14.82 -0.71
C ARG A 121 -11.96 -15.57 -1.14
N GLU A 122 -11.91 -16.23 -2.31
CA GLU A 122 -13.00 -17.08 -2.80
C GLU A 122 -13.27 -18.27 -1.87
N PHE A 123 -12.20 -18.96 -1.43
CA PHE A 123 -12.31 -20.06 -0.47
C PHE A 123 -13.02 -19.62 0.83
N TRP A 124 -12.52 -18.56 1.49
CA TRP A 124 -13.11 -18.08 2.74
C TRP A 124 -14.53 -17.57 2.55
N ARG A 125 -14.82 -16.90 1.43
CA ARG A 125 -16.18 -16.43 1.13
C ARG A 125 -17.16 -17.57 0.93
N ASN A 126 -16.73 -18.68 0.35
CA ASN A 126 -17.59 -19.84 0.14
C ASN A 126 -17.76 -20.66 1.42
N LEU A 127 -16.73 -20.74 2.26
CA LEU A 127 -16.79 -21.40 3.56
C LEU A 127 -17.77 -20.71 4.54
N LEU A 128 -17.84 -19.38 4.50
CA LEU A 128 -18.71 -18.57 5.37
C LEU A 128 -20.17 -18.46 4.88
N LYS A 129 -20.52 -19.15 3.78
CA LYS A 129 -21.90 -19.20 3.24
C LYS A 129 -22.69 -20.43 3.72
N CYS A 130 -22.13 -21.21 4.64
CA CYS A 130 -22.83 -22.27 5.34
C CYS A 130 -23.79 -21.71 6.39
#